data_AF-F0VPU2-F1
#
_entry.id   AF-F0VPU2-F1
#
_cell.length_a   1.000
_cell.length_b   1.000
_cell.length_c   1.000
_cell.angle_alpha   90.00
_cell.angle_beta   90.00
_cell.angle_gamma   90.00
#
_symmetry.space_group_name_H-M   'P 1'
#
loop_
_entity.id
_entity.type
_entity.pdbx_description
1 polymer ?
#
loop_
_entity_poly.entity_id
_entity_poly.type
_entity_poly.pdbx_seq_one_letter_code
_entity_poly.pdbx_strand_id
1 'polypeptide(L)'
;MMFKYLWSKPAGGGPAPLISNPVPHWMLALVATHLFLFCASAFTFAFPSITDMSCQTLLVSSAYCGVCGAVAFTMLFYFSVLSCQTWGTEQYWTIAAVVTLSMAFVDIVTAGWGIYVLVQATRNLVIADRETQVGCQHWKAVAFYYGTACVISLHVVIALLCGALSFLLAGRISSQLEEIRRLV
;
A
#
# COMPACT_ATOMS: atom_id res chain seq x y z
N MET A 1 -24.14 11.66 -10.66
CA MET A 1 -24.02 12.85 -9.78
C MET A 1 -23.06 12.65 -8.59
N MET A 2 -22.73 11.43 -8.17
CA MET A 2 -21.80 11.17 -7.04
C MET A 2 -20.33 11.57 -7.28
N PHE A 3 -19.83 11.54 -8.52
CA PHE A 3 -18.45 11.94 -8.84
C PHE A 3 -18.17 13.44 -8.67
N LYS A 4 -19.21 14.29 -8.71
CA LYS A 4 -19.04 15.73 -8.50
C LYS A 4 -18.60 16.07 -7.07
N TYR A 5 -18.97 15.24 -6.09
CA TYR A 5 -18.60 15.43 -4.68
C TYR A 5 -17.15 15.04 -4.37
N LEU A 6 -16.56 14.11 -5.13
CA LEU A 6 -15.13 13.78 -5.03
C LEU A 6 -14.23 14.92 -5.54
N TRP A 7 -14.78 15.84 -6.35
CA TRP A 7 -14.04 16.96 -6.96
C TRP A 7 -14.55 18.35 -6.54
N SER A 8 -15.64 18.43 -5.78
CA SER A 8 -16.15 19.72 -5.29
C SER A 8 -15.41 20.11 -4.01
N LYS A 9 -14.94 21.35 -3.95
CA LYS A 9 -14.29 21.90 -2.76
C LYS A 9 -15.24 21.94 -1.57
N PRO A 10 -14.87 21.43 -0.38
CA PRO A 10 -15.64 21.63 0.84
C PRO A 10 -15.72 23.13 1.10
N ALA A 11 -16.88 23.55 1.56
CA ALA A 11 -17.12 24.92 1.95
C ALA A 11 -16.47 25.18 3.31
N GLY A 12 -15.44 26.03 3.34
CA GLY A 12 -14.82 26.50 4.57
C GLY A 12 -13.29 26.41 4.56
N GLY A 13 -12.64 27.54 4.87
CA GLY A 13 -11.19 27.68 4.90
C GLY A 13 -10.67 28.44 3.68
N GLY A 14 -10.03 29.60 3.91
CA GLY A 14 -9.31 30.31 2.85
C GLY A 14 -8.23 29.42 2.23
N PRO A 15 -7.77 29.74 1.01
CA PRO A 15 -6.66 29.02 0.42
C PRO A 15 -5.48 29.08 1.39
N ALA A 16 -4.93 27.92 1.76
CA ALA A 16 -3.67 27.81 2.48
C ALA A 16 -2.62 27.40 1.44
N PRO A 17 -2.13 28.34 0.60
CA PRO A 17 -1.03 28.03 -0.30
C PRO A 17 0.19 27.70 0.55
N LEU A 18 0.63 26.44 0.50
CA LEU A 18 1.92 26.07 1.07
C LEU A 18 2.98 26.83 0.28
N ILE A 19 3.66 27.78 0.93
CA ILE A 19 4.64 28.72 0.31
C ILE A 19 5.76 27.93 -0.40
N SER A 20 6.10 26.75 0.13
CA SER A 20 6.81 25.69 -0.59
C SER A 20 6.04 24.38 -0.37
N ASN A 21 5.55 23.77 -1.45
CA ASN A 21 4.74 22.57 -1.35
C ASN A 21 5.59 21.30 -1.62
N PRO A 22 6.09 20.59 -0.59
CA PRO A 22 6.82 19.32 -0.77
C PRO A 22 5.86 18.14 -1.05
N VAL A 23 4.56 18.32 -0.83
CA VAL A 23 3.56 17.25 -0.84
C VAL A 23 3.50 16.52 -2.19
N PRO A 24 3.55 17.18 -3.36
CA PRO A 24 3.56 16.49 -4.65
C PRO A 24 4.70 15.48 -4.78
N HIS A 25 5.90 15.82 -4.30
CA HIS A 25 7.04 14.91 -4.34
C HIS A 25 6.86 13.72 -3.40
N TRP A 26 6.32 13.94 -2.20
CA TRP A 26 6.00 12.86 -1.26
C TRP A 26 4.91 11.93 -1.79
N MET A 27 3.87 12.49 -2.39
CA MET A 27 2.80 11.69 -3.01
C MET A 27 3.32 10.91 -4.22
N LEU A 28 4.19 11.51 -5.04
CA LEU A 28 4.82 10.81 -6.16
C LEU A 28 5.69 9.64 -5.69
N ALA A 29 6.42 9.81 -4.57
CA ALA A 29 7.18 8.72 -3.98
C ALA A 29 6.25 7.58 -3.53
N LEU A 30 5.14 7.88 -2.87
CA LEU A 30 4.13 6.88 -2.48
C LEU A 30 3.49 6.19 -3.70
N VAL A 31 3.21 6.93 -4.78
CA VAL A 31 2.75 6.35 -6.05
C VAL A 31 3.77 5.34 -6.57
N ALA A 32 5.05 5.72 -6.63
CA ALA A 32 6.11 4.84 -7.11
C ALA A 32 6.25 3.57 -6.25
N THR A 33 6.19 3.69 -4.92
CA THR A 33 6.32 2.52 -4.04
C THR A 33 5.11 1.59 -4.16
N HIS A 34 3.89 2.11 -4.26
CA HIS A 34 2.69 1.27 -4.43
C HIS A 34 2.60 0.65 -5.82
N LEU A 35 3.11 1.33 -6.86
CA LEU A 35 3.25 0.74 -8.19
C LEU A 35 4.20 -0.46 -8.16
N PHE A 36 5.35 -0.31 -7.47
CA PHE A 36 6.30 -1.40 -7.31
C PHE A 36 5.68 -2.59 -6.55
N LEU A 37 4.99 -2.33 -5.45
CA LEU A 37 4.26 -3.35 -4.69
C LEU A 37 3.18 -4.03 -5.54
N PHE A 38 2.43 -3.28 -6.34
CA PHE A 38 1.44 -3.81 -7.28
C PHE A 38 2.09 -4.75 -8.29
N CYS A 39 3.18 -4.32 -8.93
CA CYS A 39 3.92 -5.15 -9.90
C CYS A 39 4.47 -6.42 -9.24
N ALA A 40 5.06 -6.32 -8.04
CA ALA A 40 5.57 -7.48 -7.30
C ALA A 40 4.44 -8.46 -6.94
N SER A 41 3.29 -7.95 -6.49
CA SER A 41 2.12 -8.75 -6.14
C SER A 41 1.52 -9.42 -7.38
N ALA A 42 1.38 -8.69 -8.48
CA ALA A 42 0.85 -9.20 -9.75
C ALA A 42 1.77 -10.28 -10.36
N PHE A 43 3.09 -10.06 -10.31
CA PHE A 43 4.07 -11.06 -10.76
C PHE A 43 3.97 -12.34 -9.92
N THR A 44 3.96 -12.19 -8.59
CA THR A 44 3.87 -13.34 -7.67
C THR A 44 2.53 -14.07 -7.81
N PHE A 45 1.43 -13.36 -8.08
CA PHE A 45 0.11 -13.93 -8.36
C PHE A 45 0.04 -14.67 -9.70
N ALA A 46 0.60 -14.09 -10.76
CA ALA A 46 0.57 -14.67 -12.11
C ALA A 46 1.50 -15.89 -12.25
N PHE A 47 2.60 -15.93 -11.48
CA PHE A 47 3.57 -17.01 -11.53
C PHE A 47 2.96 -18.41 -11.33
N PRO A 48 2.15 -18.69 -10.28
CA PRO A 48 1.40 -19.95 -10.13
C PRO A 48 0.50 -20.28 -11.32
N SER A 49 -0.19 -19.27 -11.87
CA SER A 49 -1.15 -19.47 -12.96
C SER A 49 -0.49 -19.81 -14.29
N ILE A 50 0.71 -19.27 -14.55
CA ILE A 50 1.46 -19.55 -15.79
C ILE A 50 2.27 -20.84 -15.67
N THR A 51 2.76 -21.14 -14.47
CA THR A 51 3.68 -22.27 -14.26
C THR A 51 2.99 -23.57 -13.84
N ASP A 52 1.65 -23.61 -13.87
CA ASP A 52 0.81 -24.76 -13.54
C ASP A 52 1.16 -25.36 -12.16
N MET A 53 1.08 -24.53 -11.12
CA MET A 53 1.28 -25.00 -9.76
C MET A 53 -0.01 -25.61 -9.20
N SER A 54 -0.08 -26.95 -9.18
CA SER A 54 -1.18 -27.74 -8.62
C SER A 54 -1.14 -27.88 -7.08
N CYS A 55 -0.22 -27.18 -6.41
CA CYS A 55 -0.08 -27.25 -4.96
C CYS A 55 -1.16 -26.40 -4.25
N GLN A 56 -2.12 -27.08 -3.60
CA GLN A 56 -3.19 -26.45 -2.82
C GLN A 56 -2.68 -25.46 -1.75
N THR A 57 -1.53 -25.76 -1.13
CA THR A 57 -0.89 -24.88 -0.15
C THR A 57 -0.42 -23.55 -0.77
N LEU A 58 0.00 -23.57 -2.03
CA LEU A 58 0.41 -22.37 -2.76
C LEU A 58 -0.77 -21.59 -3.34
N LEU A 59 -1.91 -22.22 -3.61
CA LEU A 59 -3.14 -21.54 -4.05
C LEU A 59 -3.69 -20.57 -3.01
N VAL A 60 -3.61 -20.88 -1.72
CA VAL A 60 -4.04 -19.95 -0.65
C VAL A 60 -3.14 -18.71 -0.60
N SER A 61 -1.84 -18.91 -0.81
CA SER A 61 -0.86 -17.82 -0.88
C SER A 61 -0.99 -16.98 -2.16
N SER A 62 -1.48 -17.56 -3.27
CA SER A 62 -1.72 -16.80 -4.50
C SER A 62 -2.94 -15.89 -4.34
N ALA A 63 -4.01 -16.37 -3.70
CA ALA A 63 -5.15 -15.53 -3.34
C ALA A 63 -4.74 -14.33 -2.48
N TYR A 64 -3.84 -14.53 -1.51
CA TYR A 64 -3.22 -13.44 -0.74
C TYR A 64 -2.52 -12.41 -1.66
N CYS A 65 -1.67 -12.86 -2.59
CA CYS A 65 -0.99 -11.97 -3.53
C CYS A 65 -1.97 -11.20 -4.44
N GLY A 66 -3.09 -11.82 -4.82
CA GLY A 66 -4.17 -11.15 -5.55
C GLY A 66 -4.81 -10.02 -4.75
N VAL A 67 -5.12 -10.26 -3.48
CA VAL A 67 -5.64 -9.23 -2.57
C VAL A 67 -4.62 -8.11 -2.36
N CYS A 68 -3.34 -8.43 -2.19
CA CYS A 68 -2.26 -7.43 -2.08
C CYS A 68 -2.20 -6.54 -3.33
N GLY A 69 -2.32 -7.13 -4.52
CA GLY A 69 -2.42 -6.38 -5.76
C GLY A 69 -3.61 -5.41 -5.78
N ALA A 70 -4.80 -5.85 -5.35
CA ALA A 70 -5.97 -4.99 -5.28
C ALA A 70 -5.81 -3.83 -4.28
N VAL A 71 -5.25 -4.10 -3.09
CA VAL A 71 -4.95 -3.07 -2.08
C VAL A 71 -3.94 -2.07 -2.65
N ALA A 72 -2.81 -2.54 -3.17
CA ALA A 72 -1.76 -1.70 -3.74
C ALA A 72 -2.27 -0.83 -4.88
N PHE A 73 -3.11 -1.37 -5.77
CA PHE A 73 -3.73 -0.63 -6.87
C PHE A 73 -4.68 0.47 -6.37
N THR A 74 -5.47 0.17 -5.34
CA THR A 74 -6.39 1.15 -4.73
C THR A 74 -5.62 2.33 -4.13
N MET A 75 -4.54 2.04 -3.39
CA MET A 75 -3.68 3.07 -2.81
C MET A 75 -2.93 3.87 -3.87
N LEU A 76 -2.41 3.19 -4.90
CA LEU A 76 -1.78 3.82 -6.06
C LEU A 76 -2.71 4.85 -6.71
N PHE A 77 -3.96 4.47 -6.96
CA PHE A 77 -4.95 5.36 -7.55
C PHE A 77 -5.21 6.58 -6.68
N TYR A 78 -5.39 6.37 -5.36
CA TYR A 78 -5.60 7.45 -4.41
C TYR A 78 -4.45 8.46 -4.40
N PHE A 79 -3.21 7.98 -4.21
CA PHE A 79 -2.04 8.87 -4.18
C PHE A 79 -1.79 9.55 -5.52
N SER A 80 -2.14 8.91 -6.64
CA SER A 80 -2.06 9.54 -7.97
C SER A 80 -3.00 10.74 -8.07
N VAL A 81 -4.26 10.58 -7.64
CA VAL A 81 -5.24 11.68 -7.59
C VAL A 81 -4.74 12.81 -6.68
N LEU A 82 -4.19 12.46 -5.51
CA LEU A 82 -3.68 13.44 -4.55
C LEU A 82 -2.43 14.17 -5.05
N SER A 83 -1.55 13.50 -5.81
CA SER A 83 -0.34 14.10 -6.40
C SER A 83 -0.64 15.20 -7.42
N CYS A 84 -1.79 15.12 -8.11
CA CYS A 84 -2.25 16.13 -9.05
C CYS A 84 -2.84 17.37 -8.36
N GLN A 85 -3.09 17.32 -7.04
CA GLN A 85 -3.64 18.44 -6.29
C GLN A 85 -2.50 19.39 -5.87
N THR A 86 -2.48 20.58 -6.47
CA THR A 86 -1.45 21.60 -6.22
C THR A 86 -1.85 22.62 -5.15
N TRP A 87 -3.15 22.73 -4.83
CA TRP A 87 -3.71 23.74 -3.91
C TRP A 87 -4.77 23.09 -3.00
N GLY A 88 -4.71 23.37 -1.70
CA GLY A 88 -5.65 22.83 -0.71
C GLY A 88 -5.96 23.83 0.41
N THR A 89 -6.97 23.50 1.22
CA THR A 89 -7.26 24.16 2.51
C THR A 89 -6.61 23.34 3.63
N GLU A 90 -6.50 23.91 4.83
CA GLU A 90 -6.07 23.17 6.03
C GLU A 90 -6.85 21.86 6.21
N GLN A 91 -8.18 21.92 6.09
CA GLN A 91 -9.04 20.76 6.26
C GLN A 91 -8.71 19.66 5.23
N TYR A 92 -8.39 20.03 3.99
CA TYR A 92 -8.01 19.06 2.97
C TYR A 92 -6.73 18.31 3.31
N TRP A 93 -5.70 19.04 3.73
CA TRP A 93 -4.42 18.42 4.05
C TRP A 93 -4.50 17.56 5.31
N THR A 94 -5.32 17.97 6.29
CA THR A 94 -5.64 17.15 7.46
C THR A 94 -6.38 15.87 7.08
N ILE A 95 -7.39 15.95 6.20
CA ILE A 95 -8.08 14.77 5.66
C ILE A 95 -7.08 13.85 4.94
N ALA A 96 -6.20 14.41 4.09
CA ALA A 96 -5.19 13.64 3.38
C ALA A 96 -4.22 12.93 4.34
N ALA A 97 -3.78 13.58 5.42
CA ALA A 97 -2.94 12.96 6.44
C ALA A 97 -3.66 11.81 7.15
N VAL A 98 -4.92 11.99 7.56
CA VAL A 98 -5.74 10.96 8.21
C VAL A 98 -5.97 9.76 7.29
N VAL A 99 -6.32 10.01 6.02
CA VAL A 99 -6.50 8.95 5.04
C VAL A 99 -5.19 8.20 4.80
N THR A 100 -4.07 8.91 4.63
CA THR A 100 -2.74 8.28 4.47
C THR A 100 -2.38 7.39 5.66
N LEU A 101 -2.69 7.82 6.89
CA LEU A 101 -2.49 7.01 8.09
C LEU A 101 -3.37 5.75 8.09
N SER A 102 -4.64 5.88 7.68
CA SER A 102 -5.55 4.74 7.55
C SER A 102 -5.05 3.71 6.53
N MET A 103 -4.41 4.17 5.44
CA MET A 103 -3.80 3.30 4.44
C MET A 103 -2.59 2.55 5.00
N ALA A 104 -1.76 3.21 5.81
CA ALA A 104 -0.67 2.55 6.54
C ALA A 104 -1.19 1.41 7.43
N PHE A 105 -2.34 1.62 8.10
CA PHE A 105 -2.97 0.57 8.90
C PHE A 105 -3.45 -0.61 8.03
N VAL A 106 -4.05 -0.33 6.87
CA VAL A 106 -4.43 -1.37 5.91
C VAL A 106 -3.21 -2.19 5.48
N ASP A 107 -2.10 -1.55 5.12
CA ASP A 107 -0.86 -2.24 4.75
C ASP A 107 -0.31 -3.12 5.88
N ILE A 108 -0.36 -2.67 7.14
CA ILE A 108 0.05 -3.47 8.31
C ILE A 108 -0.85 -4.70 8.47
N VAL A 109 -2.17 -4.52 8.36
CA VAL A 109 -3.13 -5.63 8.45
C VAL A 109 -2.91 -6.64 7.32
N THR A 110 -2.70 -6.15 6.10
CA THR A 110 -2.39 -7.00 4.94
C THR A 110 -1.07 -7.74 5.12
N ALA A 111 -0.03 -7.09 5.63
CA ALA A 111 1.23 -7.75 5.96
C ALA A 111 1.05 -8.80 7.07
N GLY A 112 0.30 -8.48 8.13
CA GLY A 112 0.00 -9.39 9.24
C GLY A 112 -0.74 -10.65 8.79
N TRP A 113 -1.74 -10.51 7.92
CA TRP A 113 -2.38 -11.66 7.28
C TRP A 113 -1.37 -12.44 6.42
N GLY A 114 -0.56 -11.76 5.63
CA GLY A 114 0.49 -12.41 4.84
C GLY A 114 1.45 -13.27 5.66
N ILE A 115 1.89 -12.77 6.82
CA ILE A 115 2.73 -13.54 7.77
C ILE A 115 2.01 -14.81 8.22
N TYR A 116 0.73 -14.70 8.61
CA TYR A 116 -0.07 -15.87 8.99
C TYR A 116 -0.16 -16.90 7.86
N VAL A 117 -0.44 -16.46 6.63
CA VAL A 117 -0.51 -17.33 5.44
C VAL A 117 0.84 -18.01 5.19
N LEU A 118 1.94 -17.27 5.27
CA LEU A 118 3.30 -17.79 5.07
C LEU A 118 3.68 -18.83 6.13
N VAL A 119 3.32 -18.59 7.40
CA VAL A 119 3.58 -19.54 8.50
C VAL A 119 2.78 -20.82 8.29
N GLN A 120 1.50 -20.72 7.92
CA GLN A 120 0.68 -21.90 7.65
C GLN A 120 1.20 -22.68 6.43
N ALA A 121 1.60 -21.99 5.37
CA ALA A 121 2.22 -22.62 4.21
C ALA A 121 3.52 -23.35 4.59
N THR A 122 4.37 -22.74 5.42
CA THR A 122 5.62 -23.34 5.91
C THR A 122 5.35 -24.60 6.72
N ARG A 123 4.41 -24.56 7.67
CA ARG A 123 4.04 -25.73 8.49
C ARG A 123 3.53 -26.87 7.64
N ASN A 124 2.65 -26.56 6.67
CA ASN A 124 2.09 -27.56 5.77
C ASN A 124 3.16 -28.18 4.87
N LEU A 125 4.12 -27.39 4.38
CA LEU A 125 5.25 -27.90 3.59
C LEU A 125 6.14 -28.85 4.41
N VAL A 126 6.47 -28.51 5.66
CA VAL A 126 7.29 -29.38 6.54
C VAL A 126 6.59 -30.71 6.85
N ILE A 127 5.25 -30.69 7.00
CA ILE A 127 4.46 -31.90 7.23
C ILE A 127 4.35 -32.72 5.94
N ALA A 128 4.12 -32.07 4.80
CA ALA A 128 3.98 -32.72 3.49
C ALA A 128 5.31 -33.27 2.94
N ASP A 129 6.47 -32.74 3.33
CA ASP A 129 7.77 -33.31 2.96
C ASP A 129 7.95 -34.75 3.48
N ARG A 130 7.14 -35.18 4.47
CA ARG A 130 7.07 -36.58 4.93
C ARG A 130 6.18 -37.47 4.07
N GLU A 131 5.28 -36.91 3.27
CA GLU A 131 4.38 -37.61 2.35
C GLU A 131 4.54 -36.99 0.97
N THR A 132 5.58 -37.42 0.23
CA THR A 132 5.96 -36.96 -1.12
C THR A 132 4.82 -36.25 -1.87
N GLN A 133 4.83 -34.91 -1.85
CA GLN A 133 3.81 -34.11 -2.51
C GLN A 133 3.97 -34.25 -4.03
N VAL A 134 3.24 -35.19 -4.63
CA VAL A 134 3.27 -35.48 -6.06
C VAL A 134 2.74 -34.26 -6.82
N GLY A 135 3.62 -33.59 -7.58
CA GLY A 135 3.25 -32.50 -8.50
C GLY A 135 3.85 -31.13 -8.21
N CYS A 136 4.50 -30.90 -7.07
CA CYS A 136 5.13 -29.61 -6.78
C CYS A 136 6.63 -29.63 -7.13
N GLN A 137 7.03 -28.89 -8.18
CA GLN A 137 8.47 -28.72 -8.46
C GLN A 137 9.10 -27.79 -7.41
N HIS A 138 10.11 -28.30 -6.71
CA HIS A 138 10.73 -27.63 -5.56
C HIS A 138 11.19 -26.19 -5.86
N TRP A 139 11.81 -25.95 -7.03
CA TRP A 139 12.29 -24.62 -7.40
C TRP A 139 11.14 -23.59 -7.57
N LYS A 140 9.97 -24.02 -8.09
CA LYS A 140 8.80 -23.14 -8.25
C LYS A 140 8.24 -22.74 -6.89
N ALA A 141 8.16 -23.71 -5.97
CA ALA A 141 7.69 -23.48 -4.62
C ALA A 141 8.60 -22.52 -3.86
N VAL A 142 9.92 -22.70 -3.98
CA VAL A 142 10.93 -21.81 -3.39
C VAL A 142 10.81 -20.38 -3.95
N ALA A 143 10.74 -20.23 -5.28
CA ALA A 143 10.61 -18.93 -5.92
C ALA A 143 9.34 -18.18 -5.44
N PHE A 144 8.22 -18.88 -5.37
CA PHE A 144 6.95 -18.31 -4.94
C PHE A 144 6.92 -17.97 -3.43
N TYR A 145 7.56 -18.79 -2.60
CA TYR A 145 7.74 -18.50 -1.18
C TYR A 145 8.50 -17.18 -0.97
N TYR A 146 9.64 -17.01 -1.64
CA TYR A 146 10.42 -15.78 -1.55
C TYR A 146 9.70 -14.57 -2.17
N GLY A 147 8.96 -14.77 -3.27
CA GLY A 147 8.09 -13.73 -3.84
C GLY A 147 7.04 -13.26 -2.84
N THR A 148 6.37 -14.18 -2.15
CA THR A 148 5.36 -13.86 -1.13
C THR A 148 5.99 -13.14 0.06
N ALA A 149 7.15 -13.61 0.56
CA ALA A 149 7.89 -12.95 1.63
C ALA A 149 8.34 -11.52 1.24
N CYS A 150 8.72 -11.32 -0.02
CA CYS A 150 9.05 -10.00 -0.56
C CYS A 150 7.83 -9.06 -0.54
N VAL A 151 6.67 -9.53 -1.01
CA VAL A 151 5.41 -8.74 -1.00
C VAL A 151 5.02 -8.33 0.43
N ILE A 152 5.12 -9.26 1.39
CA ILE A 152 4.86 -8.97 2.81
C ILE A 152 5.81 -7.88 3.32
N SER A 153 7.10 -8.03 3.03
CA SER A 153 8.13 -7.07 3.47
C SER A 153 7.89 -5.69 2.88
N LEU A 154 7.49 -5.62 1.61
CA LEU A 154 7.15 -4.37 0.94
C LEU A 154 5.95 -3.68 1.58
N HIS A 155 4.88 -4.41 1.93
CA HIS A 155 3.75 -3.82 2.68
C HIS A 155 4.20 -3.21 4.01
N VAL A 156 5.08 -3.89 4.77
CA VAL A 156 5.59 -3.34 6.04
C VAL A 156 6.39 -2.06 5.81
N VAL A 157 7.31 -2.05 4.83
CA VAL A 157 8.12 -0.86 4.52
C VAL A 157 7.24 0.29 4.05
N ILE A 158 6.28 0.03 3.18
CA ILE A 158 5.36 1.04 2.65
C ILE A 158 4.45 1.57 3.76
N ALA A 159 3.95 0.72 4.66
CA ALA A 159 3.18 1.17 5.80
C ALA A 159 3.96 2.17 6.68
N LEU A 160 5.23 1.88 6.96
CA LEU A 160 6.09 2.77 7.74
C LEU A 160 6.30 4.11 7.01
N LEU A 161 6.48 4.09 5.68
CA LEU A 161 6.59 5.29 4.86
C LEU A 161 5.29 6.11 4.87
N CYS A 162 4.13 5.47 4.71
CA CYS A 162 2.81 6.11 4.78
C CYS A 162 2.59 6.75 6.15
N GLY A 163 2.91 6.04 7.24
CA GLY A 163 2.84 6.56 8.60
C GLY A 163 3.73 7.78 8.80
N ALA A 164 5.00 7.68 8.42
CA ALA A 164 5.96 8.79 8.53
C ALA A 164 5.51 10.03 7.74
N LEU A 165 5.05 9.84 6.50
CA LEU A 165 4.54 10.94 5.68
C LEU A 165 3.25 11.56 6.23
N SER A 166 2.37 10.76 6.84
CA SER A 166 1.19 11.29 7.52
C SER A 166 1.55 12.23 8.68
N PHE A 167 2.52 11.83 9.52
CA PHE A 167 3.00 12.70 10.61
C PHE A 167 3.68 13.97 10.09
N LEU A 168 4.48 13.86 9.02
CA LEU A 168 5.13 15.01 8.40
C LEU A 168 4.11 15.99 7.79
N LEU A 169 3.07 15.47 7.16
CA LEU A 169 1.95 16.28 6.66
C LEU A 169 1.28 17.02 7.81
N ALA A 170 0.82 16.31 8.84
CA ALA A 170 0.15 16.90 9.99
C ALA A 170 0.99 18.00 10.68
N GLY A 171 2.30 17.75 10.87
CA GLY A 171 3.21 18.69 11.51
C GLY A 171 3.54 19.92 10.65
N ARG A 172 3.70 19.77 9.33
CA ARG A 172 3.98 20.93 8.45
C ARG A 172 2.77 21.82 8.22
N ILE A 173 1.57 21.23 8.15
CA ILE A 173 0.32 21.99 8.00
C ILE A 173 0.16 22.91 9.21
N SER A 174 0.28 22.37 10.42
CA SER A 174 0.11 23.15 11.66
C SER A 174 1.13 24.29 11.76
N SER A 175 2.40 24.04 11.43
CA SER A 175 3.43 25.10 11.46
C SER A 175 3.18 26.22 10.46
N GLN A 176 2.75 25.88 9.24
CA GLN A 176 2.48 26.88 8.19
C GLN A 176 1.25 27.73 8.52
N LEU A 177 0.23 27.15 9.15
CA LEU A 177 -0.95 27.89 9.62
C LEU A 177 -0.62 28.87 10.74
N GLU A 178 0.24 28.47 11.67
CA GLU A 178 0.66 29.35 12.75
C GLU A 178 1.50 30.51 12.25
N GLU A 179 2.36 30.29 11.24
CA GLU A 179 3.11 31.34 10.57
C GLU A 179 2.20 32.34 9.85
N ILE A 180 1.22 31.87 9.08
CA ILE A 180 0.23 32.73 8.40
C ILE A 180 -0.58 33.55 9.42
N ARG A 181 -1.01 32.95 10.54
CA ARG A 181 -1.77 33.64 11.59
C ARG A 181 -0.96 34.75 12.27
N ARG A 182 0.38 34.66 12.29
CA ARG A 182 1.26 35.70 12.84
C ARG A 182 1.54 36.84 11.85
N LEU A 183 1.31 36.61 10.55
CA LEU A 183 1.57 37.58 9.48
C LEU A 183 0.34 38.46 9.15
N VAL A 184 -0.87 38.02 9.53
CA VAL A 184 -2.15 38.75 9.38
C VAL A 184 -2.53 39.40 10.70
#